data_AF-A0A9D9EZP5-F1
#
_entry.id   AF-A0A9D9EZP5-F1
#
_cell.length_a   1.000
_cell.length_b   1.000
_cell.length_c   1.000
_cell.angle_alpha   90.00
_cell.angle_beta   90.00
_cell.angle_gamma   90.00
#
_symmetry.space_group_name_H-M   'P 1'
#
loop_
_entity.id
_entity.type
_entity.pdbx_description
1 polymer ?
#
loop_
_entity_poly.entity_id
_entity_poly.type
_entity_poly.pdbx_seq_one_letter_code
_entity_poly.pdbx_strand_id
1 'polypeptide(L)'
;MEKFIGIFAVTLLMMSCDKGGVQPGDDGFLYDDGLAHGMIVLGDRLDNPYTTENAREAFSALYPTKSRDVVQTTDLYVRFLPVDQEEFDMLESMGVEMLDHPMDYEIIAEGDYYHDPSVGDDSITWQYAVVDKDFRFPDIRYEIIDECFLADNSEETKAMSDVDWDAVEAESYRLTGNGDMLDDAAMTKAGKSSPTGRITIVDEAANGGQPFGLAGVRVSCNSFIKFSSTYTDRDGYYTIPKRYSANLRYRLVFKNSAGFSIGFNLVLVPASVSTLGKGPAQGISYTVTRESDDALYRRAVVSNAAYEYISRCSSDDMDLTAPPGDLRIWLFNSLSASSAVMIHHGAIIENALIKSYLGVFSMLIRFFAPDITIGTKDHGTYAELYDSTVHELAHASHFSQAGTDYWNRYIMYILESFVETGGETYGTGDEDNAGYCEIGEMWAYYIESMMHKERYGGQVPAYGTSFWFYPQIFRYLEDRGLSRSQISDALQPDVIDRDILRSRLVELYPDRKIMIEQVFNRYRHD
;
A
#
# COMPACT_ATOMS: atom_id res chain seq x y z
N MET A 1 -8.23 31.14 19.74
CA MET A 1 -8.40 29.90 20.54
C MET A 1 -9.05 28.78 19.73
N GLU A 2 -9.91 29.09 18.76
CA GLU A 2 -10.53 28.09 17.86
C GLU A 2 -9.65 27.57 16.71
N LYS A 3 -8.45 28.14 16.49
CA LYS A 3 -7.45 27.63 15.52
C LYS A 3 -6.44 26.65 16.11
N PHE A 4 -6.40 26.49 17.43
CA PHE A 4 -5.42 25.62 18.12
C PHE A 4 -5.92 24.18 18.32
N ILE A 5 -7.22 23.93 18.12
CA ILE A 5 -7.83 22.61 18.40
C ILE A 5 -7.81 21.71 17.15
N GLY A 6 -7.78 22.28 15.94
CA GLY A 6 -7.71 21.52 14.69
C GLY A 6 -6.32 20.96 14.35
N ILE A 7 -5.25 21.57 14.89
CA ILE A 7 -3.85 21.14 14.67
C ILE A 7 -3.54 19.90 15.52
N PHE A 8 -4.15 19.78 16.70
CA PHE A 8 -3.85 18.76 17.68
C PHE A 8 -4.24 17.33 17.25
N ALA A 9 -5.35 17.20 16.49
CA ALA A 9 -5.88 15.90 16.05
C ALA A 9 -5.05 15.21 14.94
N VAL A 10 -4.35 16.01 14.14
CA VAL A 10 -3.40 15.57 13.11
C VAL A 10 -2.09 15.15 13.76
N THR A 11 -1.67 15.84 14.83
CA THR A 11 -0.55 15.44 15.70
C THR A 11 -0.83 14.11 16.44
N LEU A 12 -2.09 13.87 16.82
CA LEU A 12 -2.57 12.70 17.57
C LEU A 12 -2.40 11.35 16.85
N LEU A 13 -2.39 11.32 15.51
CA LEU A 13 -2.28 10.08 14.73
C LEU A 13 -0.84 9.74 14.33
N MET A 14 0.09 10.71 14.42
CA MET A 14 1.34 10.67 13.67
C MET A 14 2.59 10.82 14.53
N MET A 15 2.48 10.66 15.86
CA MET A 15 3.61 10.85 16.79
C MET A 15 3.76 9.71 17.81
N SER A 16 3.32 8.48 17.47
CA SER A 16 3.35 7.40 18.46
C SER A 16 4.75 6.84 18.71
N CYS A 17 5.63 6.88 17.71
CA CYS A 17 6.96 6.28 17.83
C CYS A 17 8.03 7.24 17.30
N ASP A 18 8.56 8.10 18.18
CA ASP A 18 9.66 9.01 17.84
C ASP A 18 10.99 8.50 18.43
N LYS A 19 11.99 8.33 17.56
CA LYS A 19 13.35 7.90 17.92
C LYS A 19 14.24 9.06 18.35
N GLY A 20 13.81 10.31 18.18
CA GLY A 20 14.55 11.50 18.60
C GLY A 20 13.62 12.66 18.90
N GLY A 21 13.37 12.91 20.18
CA GLY A 21 12.34 13.82 20.70
C GLY A 21 12.00 15.04 19.84
N VAL A 22 10.70 15.22 19.62
CA VAL A 22 10.10 16.30 18.84
C VAL A 22 10.46 17.67 19.43
N GLN A 23 11.20 18.49 18.68
CA GLN A 23 11.28 19.92 18.97
C GLN A 23 10.08 20.64 18.34
N PRO A 24 9.27 21.38 19.12
CA PRO A 24 8.17 22.16 18.56
C PRO A 24 8.74 23.33 17.75
N GLY A 25 8.68 23.22 16.43
CA GLY A 25 8.89 24.33 15.50
C GLY A 25 7.64 25.21 15.42
N ASP A 26 7.83 26.52 15.32
CA ASP A 26 6.78 27.56 15.29
C ASP A 26 6.11 27.68 13.90
N ASP A 27 6.08 26.58 13.15
CA ASP A 27 5.64 26.54 11.78
C ASP A 27 4.17 26.13 11.80
N GLY A 28 3.27 27.13 11.73
CA GLY A 28 1.86 26.86 11.56
C GLY A 28 1.66 25.88 10.40
N PHE A 29 1.12 24.69 10.70
CA PHE A 29 0.76 23.66 9.73
C PHE A 29 -0.32 24.20 8.77
N LEU A 30 0.13 24.99 7.80
CA LEU A 30 -0.54 25.12 6.53
C LEU A 30 -0.44 23.76 5.85
N TYR A 31 -1.56 23.26 5.34
CA TYR A 31 -1.59 22.21 4.33
C TYR A 31 -0.85 22.76 3.10
N ASP A 32 0.48 22.71 3.13
CA ASP A 32 1.34 23.12 2.03
C ASP A 32 1.88 21.85 1.38
N ASP A 33 1.31 21.53 0.22
CA ASP A 33 1.87 20.88 -0.99
C ASP A 33 2.93 19.75 -0.86
N GLY A 34 3.02 19.11 0.31
CA GLY A 34 4.06 18.12 0.65
C GLY A 34 3.67 16.67 0.39
N LEU A 35 2.49 16.42 -0.18
CA LEU A 35 2.17 15.15 -0.81
C LEU A 35 2.89 15.16 -2.16
N ALA A 36 4.16 14.75 -2.17
CA ALA A 36 4.89 14.59 -3.41
C ALA A 36 4.17 13.52 -4.24
N HIS A 37 3.28 13.96 -5.15
CA HIS A 37 3.09 13.54 -6.54
C HIS A 37 1.96 14.37 -7.19
N GLY A 38 2.14 14.73 -8.47
CA GLY A 38 1.24 15.61 -9.21
C GLY A 38 -0.03 14.91 -9.71
N MET A 39 -1.09 15.69 -9.90
CA MET A 39 -2.29 15.26 -10.59
C MET A 39 -1.96 14.99 -12.06
N ILE A 40 -2.43 13.85 -12.59
CA ILE A 40 -2.42 13.54 -14.02
C ILE A 40 -3.11 14.68 -14.75
N VAL A 41 -2.43 15.23 -15.76
CA VAL A 41 -3.04 16.25 -16.62
C VAL A 41 -3.46 15.60 -17.92
N LEU A 42 -4.77 15.64 -18.18
CA LEU A 42 -5.35 15.14 -19.41
C LEU A 42 -5.27 16.19 -20.53
N GLY A 43 -5.06 15.71 -21.76
CA GLY A 43 -5.14 16.48 -22.99
C GLY A 43 -6.47 16.25 -23.70
N ASP A 44 -6.42 16.13 -25.02
CA ASP A 44 -7.61 15.92 -25.83
C ASP A 44 -8.16 14.49 -25.66
N ARG A 45 -9.49 14.36 -25.79
CA ARG A 45 -10.14 13.06 -25.87
C ARG A 45 -9.76 12.40 -27.20
N LEU A 46 -9.29 11.16 -27.12
CA LEU A 46 -8.92 10.34 -28.25
C LEU A 46 -10.12 9.52 -28.74
N ASP A 47 -10.19 9.29 -30.05
CA ASP A 47 -11.19 8.39 -30.61
C ASP A 47 -10.83 6.94 -30.26
N ASN A 48 -11.71 6.25 -29.52
CA ASN A 48 -11.40 4.97 -28.90
C ASN A 48 -11.40 3.84 -29.95
N PRO A 49 -10.27 3.19 -30.26
CA PRO A 49 -10.20 2.14 -31.28
C PRO A 49 -10.99 0.88 -30.91
N TYR A 50 -11.42 0.76 -29.66
CA TYR A 50 -12.19 -0.40 -29.19
C TYR A 50 -13.70 -0.16 -29.16
N THR A 51 -14.21 1.01 -29.57
CA THR A 51 -15.67 1.12 -29.74
C THR A 51 -16.16 0.08 -30.74
N THR A 52 -17.35 -0.47 -30.50
CA THR A 52 -17.94 -1.50 -31.36
C THR A 52 -18.08 -1.00 -32.80
N GLU A 53 -18.35 0.30 -32.98
CA GLU A 53 -18.44 0.92 -34.30
C GLU A 53 -17.09 1.03 -34.99
N ASN A 54 -16.05 1.54 -34.33
CA ASN A 54 -14.71 1.65 -34.92
C ASN A 54 -14.15 0.27 -35.30
N ALA A 55 -14.38 -0.74 -34.45
CA ALA A 55 -14.04 -2.12 -34.77
C ALA A 55 -14.81 -2.69 -35.97
N ARG A 56 -16.10 -2.33 -36.15
CA ARG A 56 -16.90 -2.70 -37.33
C ARG A 56 -16.42 -2.03 -38.60
N GLU A 57 -16.01 -0.77 -38.54
CA GLU A 57 -15.44 -0.05 -39.67
C GLU A 57 -14.11 -0.69 -40.10
N ALA A 58 -13.22 -0.95 -39.15
CA ALA A 58 -11.96 -1.66 -39.39
C ALA A 58 -12.18 -3.05 -39.97
N PHE A 59 -13.12 -3.82 -39.42
CA PHE A 59 -13.50 -5.13 -39.94
C PHE A 59 -14.01 -5.04 -41.38
N SER A 60 -14.88 -4.06 -41.68
CA SER A 60 -15.44 -3.86 -43.02
C SER A 60 -14.37 -3.44 -44.04
N ALA A 61 -13.37 -2.67 -43.61
CA ALA A 61 -12.26 -2.25 -44.45
C ALA A 61 -11.38 -3.44 -44.88
N LEU A 62 -11.10 -4.37 -43.95
CA LEU A 62 -10.27 -5.56 -44.23
C LEU A 62 -11.05 -6.72 -44.85
N TYR A 63 -12.33 -6.86 -44.51
CA TYR A 63 -13.20 -7.98 -44.90
C TYR A 63 -14.53 -7.49 -45.52
N PRO A 64 -14.51 -6.77 -46.64
CA PRO A 64 -15.69 -6.09 -47.21
C PRO A 64 -16.81 -7.03 -47.67
N THR A 65 -16.54 -8.33 -47.80
CA THR A 65 -17.52 -9.35 -48.21
C THR A 65 -18.18 -10.08 -47.03
N LYS A 66 -17.69 -9.89 -45.80
CA LYS A 66 -18.26 -10.47 -44.58
C LYS A 66 -19.23 -9.48 -43.95
N SER A 67 -20.28 -9.97 -43.29
CA SER A 67 -21.16 -9.07 -42.52
C SER A 67 -20.40 -8.53 -41.32
N ARG A 68 -20.46 -7.21 -41.10
CA ARG A 68 -19.94 -6.55 -39.90
C ARG A 68 -20.71 -6.89 -38.62
N ASP A 69 -21.88 -7.53 -38.73
CA ASP A 69 -22.69 -7.96 -37.57
C ASP A 69 -22.00 -9.03 -36.72
N VAL A 70 -20.92 -9.64 -37.22
CA VAL A 70 -20.07 -10.56 -36.45
C VAL A 70 -19.28 -9.82 -35.35
N VAL A 71 -19.08 -8.51 -35.50
CA VAL A 71 -18.50 -7.65 -34.47
C VAL A 71 -19.64 -7.14 -33.60
N GLN A 72 -19.82 -7.79 -32.45
CA GLN A 72 -20.83 -7.45 -31.45
C GLN A 72 -20.16 -6.93 -30.20
N THR A 73 -20.81 -6.00 -29.50
CA THR A 73 -20.34 -5.52 -28.20
C THR A 73 -20.05 -6.71 -27.27
N THR A 74 -18.87 -6.70 -26.66
CA THR A 74 -18.44 -7.70 -25.66
C THR A 74 -18.31 -7.06 -24.29
N ASP A 75 -17.95 -5.79 -24.24
CA ASP A 75 -17.62 -5.07 -23.02
C ASP A 75 -18.22 -3.66 -23.03
N LEU A 76 -18.37 -3.07 -21.85
CA LEU A 76 -18.79 -1.70 -21.65
C LEU A 76 -17.66 -0.93 -20.98
N TYR A 77 -17.26 0.19 -21.57
CA TYR A 77 -16.44 1.19 -20.90
C TYR A 77 -17.36 2.06 -20.06
N VAL A 78 -17.16 2.04 -18.74
CA VAL A 78 -18.05 2.67 -17.77
C VAL A 78 -17.27 3.50 -16.76
N ARG A 79 -17.97 4.39 -16.06
CA ARG A 79 -17.46 5.03 -14.86
C ARG A 79 -18.48 4.96 -13.73
N PHE A 80 -18.01 4.70 -12.52
CA PHE A 80 -18.78 4.68 -11.28
C PHE A 80 -18.43 5.89 -10.43
N LEU A 81 -19.40 6.42 -9.68
CA LEU A 81 -19.19 7.48 -8.69
C LEU A 81 -19.68 6.97 -7.33
N PRO A 82 -18.91 6.11 -6.66
CA PRO A 82 -19.26 5.63 -5.33
C PRO A 82 -19.30 6.82 -4.35
N VAL A 83 -20.28 6.83 -3.47
CA VAL A 83 -20.42 7.91 -2.46
C VAL A 83 -19.64 7.61 -1.19
N ASP A 84 -19.34 6.33 -0.94
CA ASP A 84 -18.54 5.91 0.19
C ASP A 84 -17.61 4.70 -0.06
N GLN A 85 -16.82 4.34 0.96
CA GLN A 85 -15.92 3.18 0.91
C GLN A 85 -16.68 1.86 0.80
N GLU A 86 -17.89 1.76 1.37
CA GLU A 86 -18.70 0.54 1.29
C GLU A 86 -19.14 0.28 -0.16
N GLU A 87 -19.57 1.32 -0.87
CA GLU A 87 -19.85 1.22 -2.31
C GLU A 87 -18.59 0.92 -3.13
N PHE A 88 -17.45 1.52 -2.80
CA PHE A 88 -16.17 1.23 -3.46
C PHE A 88 -15.75 -0.24 -3.27
N ASP A 89 -15.77 -0.73 -2.03
CA ASP A 89 -15.44 -2.11 -1.67
C ASP A 89 -16.42 -3.10 -2.30
N MET A 90 -17.70 -2.71 -2.44
CA MET A 90 -18.67 -3.50 -3.18
C MET A 90 -18.23 -3.70 -4.64
N LEU A 91 -17.80 -2.64 -5.33
CA LEU A 91 -17.28 -2.75 -6.71
C LEU A 91 -16.04 -3.65 -6.78
N GLU A 92 -15.08 -3.50 -5.86
CA GLU A 92 -13.93 -4.39 -5.78
C GLU A 92 -14.34 -5.86 -5.56
N SER A 93 -15.30 -6.11 -4.65
CA SER A 93 -15.79 -7.46 -4.33
C SER A 93 -16.51 -8.12 -5.51
N MET A 94 -17.08 -7.33 -6.41
CA MET A 94 -17.67 -7.78 -7.68
C MET A 94 -16.61 -8.09 -8.75
N GLY A 95 -15.32 -7.85 -8.45
CA GLY A 95 -14.22 -8.06 -9.38
C GLY A 95 -14.04 -6.91 -10.39
N VAL A 96 -14.62 -5.74 -10.13
CA VAL A 96 -14.45 -4.56 -11.00
C VAL A 96 -13.05 -3.99 -10.76
N GLU A 97 -12.20 -4.06 -11.79
CA GLU A 97 -10.90 -3.41 -11.76
C GLU A 97 -11.06 -1.95 -12.20
N MET A 98 -10.78 -1.03 -11.27
CA MET A 98 -11.03 0.40 -11.39
C MET A 98 -9.73 1.20 -11.61
N LEU A 99 -9.85 2.29 -12.37
CA LEU A 99 -8.84 3.33 -12.55
C LEU A 99 -9.45 4.68 -12.17
N ASP A 100 -8.63 5.60 -11.68
CA ASP A 100 -9.04 6.93 -11.24
C ASP A 100 -9.11 7.96 -12.37
N HIS A 101 -8.70 7.62 -13.58
CA HIS A 101 -8.64 8.51 -14.75
C HIS A 101 -9.27 7.85 -15.98
N PRO A 102 -9.82 8.65 -16.91
CA PRO A 102 -10.34 8.14 -18.16
C PRO A 102 -9.25 7.51 -19.02
N MET A 103 -9.63 6.44 -19.71
CA MET A 103 -8.73 5.63 -20.54
C MET A 103 -8.65 6.11 -22.00
N ASP A 104 -9.50 7.04 -22.40
CA ASP A 104 -9.67 7.55 -23.76
C ASP A 104 -9.19 9.01 -23.91
N TYR A 105 -8.23 9.43 -23.10
CA TYR A 105 -7.64 10.76 -23.14
C TYR A 105 -6.13 10.71 -23.33
N GLU A 106 -5.59 11.73 -23.99
CA GLU A 106 -4.16 12.00 -23.90
C GLU A 106 -3.78 12.32 -22.46
N ILE A 107 -2.60 11.87 -22.05
CA ILE A 107 -2.00 12.31 -20.78
C ILE A 107 -0.81 13.17 -21.17
N ILE A 108 -0.95 14.48 -20.94
CA ILE A 108 0.05 15.48 -21.29
C ILE A 108 1.08 15.68 -20.19
N ALA A 109 0.72 15.33 -18.95
CA ALA A 109 1.66 15.22 -17.84
C ALA A 109 1.33 13.98 -17.01
N GLU A 110 2.35 13.16 -16.77
CA GLU A 110 2.24 12.02 -15.87
C GLU A 110 2.03 12.51 -14.43
N GLY A 111 1.29 11.69 -13.69
CA GLY A 111 1.02 11.90 -12.29
C GLY A 111 0.64 10.58 -11.63
N ASP A 112 0.26 10.68 -10.37
CA ASP A 112 -0.04 9.54 -9.52
C ASP A 112 -1.52 9.37 -9.23
N TYR A 113 -2.29 10.42 -9.48
CA TYR A 113 -3.73 10.39 -9.33
C TYR A 113 -4.41 11.33 -10.32
N TYR A 114 -5.70 11.11 -10.59
CA TYR A 114 -6.54 12.07 -11.29
C TYR A 114 -7.79 12.38 -10.46
N HIS A 115 -8.14 13.66 -10.35
CA HIS A 115 -9.41 14.09 -9.77
C HIS A 115 -10.25 14.78 -10.84
N ASP A 116 -11.45 14.26 -11.10
CA ASP A 116 -12.35 14.86 -12.08
C ASP A 116 -12.82 16.25 -11.56
N PRO A 117 -12.58 17.34 -12.31
CA PRO A 117 -12.94 18.70 -11.86
C PRO A 117 -14.45 18.94 -11.63
N SER A 118 -15.31 18.03 -12.10
CA SER A 118 -16.76 18.08 -11.86
C SER A 118 -17.17 17.50 -10.50
N VAL A 119 -16.25 16.85 -9.80
CA VAL A 119 -16.45 16.24 -8.48
C VAL A 119 -15.80 17.14 -7.43
N GLY A 120 -16.45 17.33 -6.28
CA GLY A 120 -15.88 18.13 -5.20
C GLY A 120 -14.58 17.52 -4.66
N ASP A 121 -13.64 18.35 -4.23
CA ASP A 121 -12.31 17.92 -3.77
C ASP A 121 -12.36 16.93 -2.58
N ASP A 122 -13.47 16.93 -1.83
CA ASP A 122 -13.69 16.05 -0.67
C ASP A 122 -14.46 14.75 -1.02
N SER A 123 -14.68 14.44 -2.30
CA SER A 123 -15.47 13.27 -2.76
C SER A 123 -14.62 12.26 -3.53
N ILE A 124 -15.03 10.99 -3.55
CA ILE A 124 -14.41 9.99 -4.43
C ILE A 124 -14.58 10.44 -5.88
N THR A 125 -13.48 10.53 -6.62
CA THR A 125 -13.51 10.83 -8.07
C THR A 125 -14.20 9.71 -8.84
N TRP A 126 -14.50 9.94 -10.12
CA TRP A 126 -15.00 8.89 -11.01
C TRP A 126 -14.02 7.71 -11.10
N GLN A 127 -14.55 6.51 -10.90
CA GLN A 127 -13.84 5.24 -11.04
C GLN A 127 -14.16 4.62 -12.39
N TYR A 128 -13.19 4.68 -13.31
CA TYR A 128 -13.29 4.17 -14.67
C TYR A 128 -13.01 2.67 -14.69
N ALA A 129 -13.83 1.92 -15.42
CA ALA A 129 -13.71 0.47 -15.49
C ALA A 129 -14.17 -0.06 -16.85
N VAL A 130 -13.82 -1.31 -17.12
CA VAL A 130 -14.37 -2.09 -18.23
C VAL A 130 -15.02 -3.33 -17.67
N VAL A 131 -16.30 -3.51 -17.98
CA VAL A 131 -17.11 -4.62 -17.49
C VAL A 131 -17.72 -5.38 -18.67
N ASP A 132 -18.10 -6.64 -18.45
CA ASP A 132 -18.80 -7.44 -19.45
C ASP A 132 -20.11 -6.76 -19.89
N LYS A 133 -20.53 -6.93 -21.15
CA LYS A 133 -21.78 -6.35 -21.66
C LYS A 133 -23.03 -6.74 -20.85
N ASP A 134 -23.01 -7.92 -20.24
CA ASP A 134 -24.10 -8.45 -19.42
C ASP A 134 -23.87 -8.18 -17.92
N PHE A 135 -22.93 -7.29 -17.57
CA PHE A 135 -22.63 -6.91 -16.19
C PHE A 135 -23.87 -6.38 -15.47
N ARG A 136 -24.10 -6.90 -14.27
CA ARG A 136 -25.22 -6.47 -13.42
C ARG A 136 -24.77 -5.34 -12.53
N PHE A 137 -25.08 -4.12 -12.95
CA PHE A 137 -24.75 -2.92 -12.20
C PHE A 137 -25.40 -2.93 -10.80
N PRO A 138 -24.62 -2.64 -9.73
CA PRO A 138 -25.18 -2.43 -8.40
C PRO A 138 -25.90 -1.08 -8.32
N ASP A 139 -26.57 -0.82 -7.20
CA ASP A 139 -27.20 0.49 -6.91
C ASP A 139 -26.15 1.55 -6.51
N ILE A 140 -25.18 1.77 -7.40
CA ILE A 140 -24.14 2.81 -7.31
C ILE A 140 -24.33 3.71 -8.52
N ARG A 141 -24.11 5.03 -8.39
CA ARG A 141 -24.15 5.92 -9.55
C ARG A 141 -23.14 5.50 -10.61
N TYR A 142 -23.58 5.27 -11.85
CA TYR A 142 -22.70 4.91 -12.96
C TYR A 142 -23.13 5.56 -14.28
N GLU A 143 -22.20 5.60 -15.22
CA GLU A 143 -22.42 6.06 -16.60
C GLU A 143 -21.71 5.09 -17.57
N ILE A 144 -22.42 4.68 -18.62
CA ILE A 144 -21.83 3.95 -19.74
C ILE A 144 -21.26 4.99 -20.70
N ILE A 145 -19.96 4.90 -20.97
CA ILE A 145 -19.22 5.81 -21.84
C ILE A 145 -19.30 5.29 -23.28
N ASP A 146 -18.87 4.05 -23.51
CA ASP A 146 -18.86 3.41 -24.83
C ASP A 146 -19.26 1.93 -24.76
N GLU A 147 -19.91 1.44 -25.81
CA GLU A 147 -20.02 0.00 -26.11
C GLU A 147 -18.76 -0.46 -26.84
N CYS A 148 -18.02 -1.41 -26.27
CA CYS A 148 -16.72 -1.84 -26.77
C CYS A 148 -16.71 -3.27 -27.30
N PHE A 149 -15.78 -3.51 -28.22
CA PHE A 149 -15.45 -4.84 -28.73
C PHE A 149 -14.00 -5.18 -28.42
N LEU A 150 -13.82 -6.19 -27.57
CA LEU A 150 -12.53 -6.83 -27.31
C LEU A 150 -12.59 -8.24 -27.90
N ALA A 151 -11.85 -8.47 -28.98
CA ALA A 151 -11.91 -9.73 -29.71
C ALA A 151 -11.58 -10.95 -28.84
N ASP A 152 -10.72 -10.78 -27.83
CA ASP A 152 -10.32 -11.83 -26.88
C ASP A 152 -11.51 -12.33 -26.01
N ASN A 153 -12.57 -11.52 -25.87
CA ASN A 153 -13.76 -11.78 -25.06
C ASN A 153 -14.96 -12.33 -25.86
N SER A 154 -14.88 -12.39 -27.19
CA SER A 154 -15.95 -12.96 -28.03
C SER A 154 -15.71 -14.45 -28.31
N GLU A 155 -16.78 -15.25 -28.31
CA GLU A 155 -16.72 -16.65 -28.74
C GLU A 155 -16.81 -16.77 -30.27
N GLU A 156 -17.51 -15.84 -30.91
CA GLU A 156 -17.63 -15.75 -32.37
C GLU A 156 -16.28 -15.49 -33.04
N THR A 157 -15.42 -14.66 -32.43
CA THR A 157 -14.06 -14.41 -32.93
C THR A 157 -13.22 -15.67 -32.97
N LYS A 158 -13.32 -16.51 -31.92
CA LYS A 158 -12.64 -17.81 -31.81
C LYS A 158 -13.12 -18.81 -32.86
N ALA A 159 -14.39 -18.72 -33.26
CA ALA A 159 -14.98 -19.58 -34.28
C ALA A 159 -14.57 -19.18 -35.72
N MET A 160 -14.23 -17.90 -35.95
CA MET A 160 -13.86 -17.35 -37.26
C MET A 160 -12.35 -17.41 -37.50
N SER A 161 -11.80 -18.61 -37.70
CA SER A 161 -10.35 -18.81 -37.90
C SER A 161 -9.76 -18.18 -39.17
N ASP A 162 -10.61 -17.70 -40.10
CA ASP A 162 -10.21 -17.04 -41.34
C ASP A 162 -10.12 -15.51 -41.22
N VAL A 163 -10.46 -14.96 -40.04
CA VAL A 163 -10.32 -13.54 -39.71
C VAL A 163 -9.09 -13.34 -38.82
N ASP A 164 -8.25 -12.40 -39.21
CA ASP A 164 -7.12 -11.92 -38.42
C ASP A 164 -7.60 -10.76 -37.54
N TRP A 165 -8.07 -11.10 -36.34
CA TRP A 165 -8.58 -10.12 -35.37
C TRP A 165 -7.51 -9.16 -34.87
N ASP A 166 -6.24 -9.54 -34.92
CA ASP A 166 -5.12 -8.65 -34.56
C ASP A 166 -4.95 -7.58 -35.65
N ALA A 167 -5.13 -7.94 -36.93
CA ALA A 167 -5.15 -6.98 -38.03
C ALA A 167 -6.36 -6.03 -37.94
N VAL A 168 -7.54 -6.52 -37.53
CA VAL A 168 -8.73 -5.68 -37.30
C VAL A 168 -8.50 -4.67 -36.18
N GLU A 169 -7.92 -5.11 -35.05
CA GLU A 169 -7.53 -4.22 -33.95
C GLU A 169 -6.56 -3.14 -34.44
N ALA A 170 -5.47 -3.53 -35.12
CA ALA A 170 -4.49 -2.60 -35.67
C ALA A 170 -5.09 -1.61 -36.69
N GLU A 171 -6.00 -2.06 -37.55
CA GLU A 171 -6.69 -1.18 -38.49
C GLU A 171 -7.62 -0.20 -37.80
N SER A 172 -8.27 -0.61 -36.70
CA SER A 172 -9.07 0.30 -35.88
C SER A 172 -8.22 1.42 -35.27
N TYR A 173 -7.01 1.11 -34.77
CA TYR A 173 -6.05 2.13 -34.34
C TYR A 173 -5.69 3.09 -35.49
N ARG A 174 -5.51 2.60 -36.72
CA ARG A 174 -5.19 3.48 -37.87
C ARG A 174 -6.36 4.39 -38.25
N LEU A 175 -7.58 3.85 -38.34
CA LEU A 175 -8.77 4.61 -38.74
C LEU A 175 -9.14 5.70 -37.72
N THR A 176 -8.91 5.44 -36.42
CA THR A 176 -9.13 6.40 -35.34
C THR A 176 -7.99 7.41 -35.16
N GLY A 177 -6.97 7.38 -36.02
CA GLY A 177 -5.81 8.29 -35.93
C GLY A 177 -4.78 7.92 -34.85
N ASN A 178 -4.92 6.77 -34.20
CA ASN A 178 -4.04 6.27 -33.14
C ASN A 178 -2.95 5.31 -33.66
N GLY A 179 -2.70 5.27 -34.97
CA GLY A 179 -1.78 4.31 -35.60
C GLY A 179 -0.36 4.35 -35.05
N ASP A 180 0.11 5.53 -34.61
CA ASP A 180 1.44 5.73 -34.02
C ASP A 180 1.59 5.07 -32.63
N MET A 181 0.50 4.61 -32.03
CA MET A 181 0.52 3.87 -30.77
C MET A 181 0.82 2.39 -30.97
N LEU A 182 0.72 1.87 -32.19
CA LEU A 182 1.04 0.48 -32.48
C LEU A 182 2.55 0.24 -32.30
N ASP A 183 2.91 -0.88 -31.70
CA ASP A 183 4.31 -1.25 -31.50
C ASP A 183 4.96 -1.56 -32.87
N ASP A 184 6.21 -1.13 -33.10
CA ASP A 184 6.97 -1.44 -34.31
C ASP A 184 7.06 -2.97 -34.54
N ALA A 185 7.09 -3.75 -33.45
CA ALA A 185 7.03 -5.21 -33.54
C ALA A 185 5.70 -5.72 -34.10
N ALA A 186 4.58 -5.05 -33.81
CA ALA A 186 3.25 -5.34 -34.34
C ALA A 186 3.10 -4.99 -35.83
N MET A 187 4.04 -4.23 -36.40
CA MET A 187 4.17 -4.02 -37.86
C MET A 187 4.87 -5.18 -38.58
N THR A 188 5.42 -6.15 -37.84
CA THR A 188 6.00 -7.39 -38.37
C THR A 188 5.08 -8.58 -38.06
N LYS A 189 5.27 -9.75 -38.69
CA LYS A 189 4.45 -10.97 -38.45
C LYS A 189 4.45 -11.49 -37.00
N ALA A 190 5.17 -10.84 -36.08
CA ALA A 190 5.09 -11.11 -34.66
C ALA A 190 3.81 -10.46 -34.10
N GLY A 191 2.72 -11.24 -34.01
CA GLY A 191 1.44 -10.82 -33.42
C GLY A 191 1.55 -10.42 -31.93
N LYS A 192 0.40 -10.20 -31.27
CA LYS A 192 0.32 -9.65 -29.91
C LYS A 192 1.29 -10.29 -28.91
N SER A 193 1.89 -9.50 -28.02
CA SER A 193 2.80 -9.98 -26.97
C SER A 193 2.14 -9.94 -25.60
N SER A 194 2.41 -10.94 -24.75
CA SER A 194 2.12 -10.85 -23.31
C SER A 194 3.28 -10.13 -22.63
N PRO A 195 3.07 -8.94 -22.03
CA PRO A 195 4.14 -8.20 -21.39
C PRO A 195 4.84 -8.99 -20.29
N THR A 196 6.17 -9.00 -20.31
CA THR A 196 7.01 -9.62 -19.28
C THR A 196 8.15 -8.71 -18.89
N GLY A 197 8.59 -8.79 -17.65
CA GLY A 197 9.72 -8.00 -17.20
C GLY A 197 10.10 -8.28 -15.77
N ARG A 198 11.00 -7.46 -15.24
CA ARG A 198 11.48 -7.54 -13.86
C ARG A 198 11.53 -6.16 -13.23
N ILE A 199 10.85 -5.99 -12.09
CA ILE A 199 10.92 -4.79 -11.27
C ILE A 199 11.80 -5.10 -10.06
N THR A 200 12.82 -4.27 -9.85
CA THR A 200 13.84 -4.48 -8.83
C THR A 200 14.04 -3.22 -8.01
N ILE A 201 14.65 -3.36 -6.83
CA ILE A 201 15.06 -2.25 -5.98
C ILE A 201 16.49 -2.47 -5.47
N VAL A 202 17.21 -1.39 -5.17
CA VAL A 202 18.55 -1.40 -4.58
C VAL A 202 18.51 -0.91 -3.13
N ASP A 203 19.16 -1.68 -2.26
CA ASP A 203 19.56 -1.29 -0.91
C ASP A 203 21.10 -1.28 -0.90
N GLU A 204 21.72 -0.10 -0.85
CA GLU A 204 23.18 0.03 -0.95
C GLU A 204 23.93 -0.63 0.22
N ALA A 205 23.25 -0.79 1.37
CA ALA A 205 23.83 -1.37 2.58
C ALA A 205 23.63 -2.88 2.66
N ALA A 206 22.78 -3.47 1.83
CA ALA A 206 22.50 -4.91 1.78
C ALA A 206 22.88 -5.53 0.43
N ASN A 207 22.96 -6.86 0.36
CA ASN A 207 23.16 -7.61 -0.89
C ASN A 207 24.35 -7.13 -1.77
N GLY A 208 25.38 -6.54 -1.16
CA GLY A 208 26.50 -5.93 -1.89
C GLY A 208 26.10 -4.80 -2.85
N GLY A 209 25.00 -4.09 -2.57
CA GLY A 209 24.44 -3.04 -3.43
C GLY A 209 23.85 -3.55 -4.74
N GLN A 210 23.63 -4.86 -4.87
CA GLN A 210 23.04 -5.43 -6.09
C GLN A 210 21.51 -5.36 -6.06
N PRO A 211 20.86 -5.06 -7.20
CA PRO A 211 19.40 -5.07 -7.29
C PRO A 211 18.80 -6.42 -6.90
N PHE A 212 17.70 -6.39 -6.16
CA PHE A 212 16.87 -7.56 -5.83
C PHE A 212 15.40 -7.28 -6.17
N GLY A 213 14.55 -8.30 -6.11
CA GLY A 213 13.15 -8.18 -6.50
C GLY A 213 12.38 -7.15 -5.68
N LEU A 214 11.60 -6.29 -6.34
CA LEU A 214 10.55 -5.54 -5.67
C LEU A 214 9.35 -6.49 -5.55
N ALA A 215 9.21 -7.13 -4.39
CA ALA A 215 8.35 -8.30 -4.22
C ALA A 215 6.88 -7.95 -4.01
N GLY A 216 6.01 -8.69 -4.70
CA GLY A 216 4.57 -8.64 -4.48
C GLY A 216 3.88 -7.34 -4.89
N VAL A 217 4.56 -6.41 -5.58
CA VAL A 217 3.95 -5.18 -6.09
C VAL A 217 3.10 -5.48 -7.33
N ARG A 218 1.97 -4.79 -7.50
CA ARG A 218 1.13 -4.97 -8.68
C ARG A 218 1.66 -4.14 -9.84
N VAL A 219 1.96 -4.80 -10.95
CA VAL A 219 2.25 -4.16 -12.24
C VAL A 219 0.96 -4.10 -13.03
N SER A 220 0.53 -2.89 -13.39
CA SER A 220 -0.64 -2.66 -14.25
C SER A 220 -0.19 -2.06 -15.58
N CYS A 221 -0.83 -2.49 -16.66
CA CYS A 221 -0.64 -1.86 -17.95
C CYS A 221 -1.93 -1.72 -18.75
N ASN A 222 -2.01 -0.69 -19.57
CA ASN A 222 -3.15 -0.45 -20.44
C ASN A 222 -2.81 0.19 -21.79
N SER A 223 -3.67 -0.07 -22.77
CA SER A 223 -3.83 0.72 -23.99
C SER A 223 -5.31 0.98 -24.20
N PHE A 224 -5.73 2.24 -24.10
CA PHE A 224 -7.13 2.60 -23.95
C PHE A 224 -7.81 1.73 -22.87
N ILE A 225 -8.97 1.18 -23.20
CA ILE A 225 -9.84 0.35 -22.36
C ILE A 225 -9.33 -1.09 -22.22
N LYS A 226 -8.32 -1.50 -23.00
CA LYS A 226 -7.67 -2.80 -22.83
C LYS A 226 -6.61 -2.67 -21.74
N PHE A 227 -6.93 -3.11 -20.53
CA PHE A 227 -6.00 -3.13 -19.40
C PHE A 227 -5.93 -4.49 -18.72
N SER A 228 -4.81 -4.74 -18.06
CA SER A 228 -4.54 -5.96 -17.29
C SER A 228 -3.46 -5.67 -16.27
N SER A 229 -3.46 -6.43 -15.19
CA SER A 229 -2.42 -6.34 -14.18
C SER A 229 -1.99 -7.74 -13.71
N THR A 230 -0.89 -7.78 -12.97
CA THR A 230 -0.36 -8.96 -12.30
C THR A 230 0.50 -8.51 -11.12
N TYR A 231 0.92 -9.44 -10.26
CA TYR A 231 1.87 -9.16 -9.20
C TYR A 231 3.28 -9.61 -9.59
N THR A 232 4.29 -8.90 -9.12
CA THR A 232 5.66 -9.41 -9.17
C THR A 232 5.81 -10.59 -8.21
N ASP A 233 6.61 -11.58 -8.60
CA ASP A 233 7.07 -12.60 -7.66
C ASP A 233 8.12 -12.06 -6.67
N ARG A 234 8.61 -12.92 -5.78
CA ARG A 234 9.64 -12.56 -4.78
C ARG A 234 10.90 -11.96 -5.40
N ASP A 235 11.28 -12.42 -6.59
CA ASP A 235 12.50 -12.01 -7.27
C ASP A 235 12.26 -10.86 -8.27
N GLY A 236 11.03 -10.33 -8.31
CA GLY A 236 10.62 -9.14 -9.05
C GLY A 236 10.08 -9.42 -10.45
N TYR A 237 9.96 -10.67 -10.88
CA TYR A 237 9.49 -11.01 -12.23
C TYR A 237 7.98 -10.92 -12.33
N TYR A 238 7.49 -10.50 -13.50
CA TYR A 238 6.05 -10.44 -13.78
C TYR A 238 5.74 -10.90 -15.21
N THR A 239 4.51 -11.38 -15.40
CA THR A 239 3.93 -11.69 -16.71
C THR A 239 2.48 -11.26 -16.73
N ILE A 240 2.15 -10.32 -17.61
CA ILE A 240 0.79 -9.82 -17.80
C ILE A 240 -0.02 -10.86 -18.59
N PRO A 241 -1.21 -11.27 -18.11
CA PRO A 241 -2.02 -12.29 -18.78
C PRO A 241 -2.51 -11.90 -20.18
N LYS A 242 -2.94 -10.64 -20.36
CA LYS A 242 -3.47 -10.15 -21.65
C LYS A 242 -2.33 -9.88 -22.65
N ARG A 243 -2.66 -10.04 -23.94
CA ARG A 243 -1.75 -9.79 -25.06
C ARG A 243 -2.07 -8.45 -25.74
N TYR A 244 -1.03 -7.75 -26.18
CA TYR A 244 -1.15 -6.41 -26.75
C TYR A 244 -0.37 -6.25 -28.06
N SER A 245 -0.89 -5.38 -28.92
CA SER A 245 -0.29 -4.96 -30.20
C SER A 245 0.22 -3.51 -30.17
N ALA A 246 -0.17 -2.74 -29.16
CA ALA A 246 0.16 -1.33 -28.99
C ALA A 246 1.15 -1.11 -27.84
N ASN A 247 1.87 0.01 -27.90
CA ASN A 247 2.61 0.55 -26.77
C ASN A 247 1.65 0.74 -25.58
N LEU A 248 2.13 0.35 -24.40
CA LEU A 248 1.36 0.30 -23.17
C LEU A 248 1.85 1.34 -22.19
N ARG A 249 0.94 1.85 -21.38
CA ARG A 249 1.30 2.62 -20.21
C ARG A 249 1.46 1.69 -19.03
N TYR A 250 2.63 1.70 -18.40
CA TYR A 250 2.94 0.86 -17.24
C TYR A 250 2.88 1.64 -15.94
N ARG A 251 2.35 1.01 -14.90
CA ARG A 251 2.23 1.56 -13.55
C ARG A 251 2.55 0.51 -12.51
N LEU A 252 3.13 0.97 -11.40
CA LEU A 252 3.21 0.20 -10.16
C LEU A 252 2.07 0.64 -9.25
N VAL A 253 1.24 -0.30 -8.84
CA VAL A 253 0.16 -0.07 -7.87
C VAL A 253 0.60 -0.71 -6.55
N PHE A 254 0.70 0.09 -5.49
CA PHE A 254 1.19 -0.36 -4.18
C PHE A 254 0.11 -1.06 -3.35
N LYS A 255 -0.74 -1.86 -4.00
CA LYS A 255 -1.54 -2.92 -3.38
C LYS A 255 -0.69 -4.17 -3.49
N ASN A 256 -0.28 -4.77 -2.37
CA ASN A 256 0.68 -5.86 -2.35
C ASN A 256 -0.02 -7.23 -2.23
N SER A 257 0.53 -8.24 -2.90
CA SER A 257 0.07 -9.64 -2.82
C SER A 257 0.08 -10.23 -1.40
N ALA A 258 0.85 -9.66 -0.47
CA ALA A 258 0.89 -10.06 0.93
C ALA A 258 -0.26 -9.50 1.79
N GLY A 259 -1.26 -8.84 1.17
CA GLY A 259 -2.48 -8.41 1.86
C GLY A 259 -2.33 -7.08 2.60
N PHE A 260 -1.65 -6.11 2.01
CA PHE A 260 -1.59 -4.72 2.50
C PHE A 260 -1.57 -3.74 1.34
N SER A 261 -1.89 -2.48 1.60
CA SER A 261 -1.72 -1.38 0.65
C SER A 261 -0.93 -0.23 1.24
N ILE A 262 -0.15 0.45 0.38
CA ILE A 262 0.46 1.73 0.71
C ILE A 262 -0.28 2.80 -0.07
N GLY A 263 -0.81 3.79 0.64
CA GLY A 263 -1.26 5.01 -0.02
C GLY A 263 -2.16 5.90 0.82
N PHE A 264 -1.98 7.19 0.60
CA PHE A 264 -2.87 8.26 1.02
C PHE A 264 -3.12 9.13 -0.19
N ASN A 265 -4.11 8.75 -1.02
CA ASN A 265 -4.59 9.64 -2.06
C ASN A 265 -5.90 10.21 -1.53
N LEU A 266 -5.93 11.53 -1.31
CA LEU A 266 -7.12 12.34 -0.99
C LEU A 266 -8.25 12.21 -2.05
N VAL A 267 -8.05 11.36 -3.05
CA VAL A 267 -8.91 11.06 -4.21
C VAL A 267 -9.30 9.56 -4.23
N LEU A 268 -9.15 8.84 -3.10
CA LEU A 268 -9.67 7.49 -2.84
C LEU A 268 -9.34 6.46 -3.94
N VAL A 269 -8.04 6.28 -4.20
CA VAL A 269 -7.50 5.05 -4.79
C VAL A 269 -6.96 4.20 -3.64
N PRO A 270 -7.34 2.91 -3.52
CA PRO A 270 -7.03 2.05 -2.36
C PRO A 270 -5.53 1.79 -2.16
N ALA A 271 -4.71 2.14 -3.16
CA ALA A 271 -3.27 2.14 -3.10
C ALA A 271 -2.71 3.28 -3.96
N SER A 272 -1.58 3.86 -3.53
CA SER A 272 -0.82 4.79 -4.35
C SER A 272 -0.31 4.12 -5.62
N VAL A 273 -0.16 4.92 -6.66
CA VAL A 273 0.23 4.48 -7.99
C VAL A 273 1.45 5.28 -8.43
N SER A 274 2.51 4.63 -8.90
CA SER A 274 3.63 5.31 -9.55
C SER A 274 3.68 4.95 -11.03
N THR A 275 3.65 5.96 -11.89
CA THR A 275 3.67 5.75 -13.34
C THR A 275 5.08 5.54 -13.87
N LEU A 276 5.29 4.43 -14.60
CA LEU A 276 6.56 4.12 -15.28
C LEU A 276 6.58 4.63 -16.74
N GLY A 277 5.47 5.23 -17.20
CA GLY A 277 5.32 5.83 -18.52
C GLY A 277 4.93 4.84 -19.61
N LYS A 278 5.07 5.27 -20.88
CA LYS A 278 4.82 4.44 -22.06
C LYS A 278 6.00 3.49 -22.33
N GLY A 279 5.70 2.24 -22.64
CA GLY A 279 6.67 1.22 -23.01
C GLY A 279 6.11 0.25 -24.07
N PRO A 280 6.94 -0.66 -24.58
CA PRO A 280 6.56 -1.57 -25.66
C PRO A 280 5.59 -2.66 -25.19
N ALA A 281 4.95 -3.38 -26.13
CA ALA A 281 3.98 -4.42 -25.82
C ALA A 281 4.61 -5.68 -25.20
N GLN A 282 5.93 -5.86 -25.31
CA GLN A 282 6.64 -7.02 -24.75
C GLN A 282 6.95 -6.89 -23.25
N GLY A 283 6.76 -5.70 -22.65
CA GLY A 283 7.04 -5.44 -21.24
C GLY A 283 8.22 -4.50 -21.00
N ILE A 284 8.36 -4.07 -19.74
CA ILE A 284 9.46 -3.24 -19.27
C ILE A 284 10.14 -3.87 -18.05
N SER A 285 11.43 -3.63 -17.90
CA SER A 285 12.14 -3.89 -16.65
C SER A 285 12.63 -2.58 -16.07
N TYR A 286 12.55 -2.44 -14.74
CA TYR A 286 12.90 -1.21 -14.05
C TYR A 286 13.61 -1.52 -12.73
N THR A 287 14.63 -0.74 -12.41
CA THR A 287 15.35 -0.81 -11.14
C THR A 287 15.13 0.49 -10.39
N VAL A 288 14.43 0.41 -9.26
CA VAL A 288 14.23 1.51 -8.34
C VAL A 288 15.51 1.72 -7.54
N THR A 289 16.06 2.92 -7.60
CA THR A 289 17.24 3.36 -6.84
C THR A 289 16.94 4.63 -6.08
N ARG A 290 17.86 5.09 -5.23
CA ARG A 290 17.71 6.34 -4.48
C ARG A 290 17.61 7.57 -5.39
N GLU A 291 18.12 7.49 -6.62
CA GLU A 291 18.04 8.53 -7.65
C GLU A 291 16.77 8.47 -8.49
N SER A 292 15.93 7.45 -8.28
CA SER A 292 14.58 7.42 -8.86
C SER A 292 13.72 8.53 -8.24
N ASP A 293 12.49 8.68 -8.73
CA ASP A 293 11.50 9.53 -8.07
C ASP A 293 11.40 9.18 -6.57
N ASP A 294 11.42 10.22 -5.71
CA ASP A 294 11.57 10.06 -4.25
C ASP A 294 10.42 9.26 -3.65
N ALA A 295 9.18 9.50 -4.10
CA ALA A 295 8.04 8.81 -3.54
C ALA A 295 7.84 7.42 -4.15
N LEU A 296 8.21 7.17 -5.42
CA LEU A 296 8.40 5.82 -5.94
C LEU A 296 9.42 5.04 -5.09
N TYR A 297 10.58 5.64 -4.79
CA TYR A 297 11.62 5.02 -3.98
C TYR A 297 11.10 4.66 -2.59
N ARG A 298 10.53 5.64 -1.85
CA ARG A 298 10.00 5.43 -0.49
C ARG A 298 8.92 4.35 -0.44
N ARG A 299 7.94 4.39 -1.36
CA ARG A 299 6.89 3.36 -1.44
C ARG A 299 7.46 1.98 -1.74
N ALA A 300 8.46 1.91 -2.62
CA ALA A 300 9.11 0.64 -2.95
C ALA A 300 9.90 0.07 -1.76
N VAL A 301 10.60 0.92 -0.98
CA VAL A 301 11.28 0.48 0.25
C VAL A 301 10.28 -0.04 1.27
N VAL A 302 9.26 0.76 1.61
CA VAL A 302 8.24 0.39 2.61
C VAL A 302 7.47 -0.86 2.17
N SER A 303 7.09 -0.96 0.90
CA SER A 303 6.39 -2.14 0.36
C SER A 303 7.23 -3.39 0.50
N ASN A 304 8.52 -3.31 0.15
CA ASN A 304 9.38 -4.48 0.22
C ASN A 304 9.73 -4.87 1.66
N ALA A 305 9.90 -3.89 2.56
CA ALA A 305 10.08 -4.13 3.99
C ALA A 305 8.84 -4.81 4.61
N ALA A 306 7.64 -4.34 4.26
CA ALA A 306 6.39 -4.94 4.73
C ALA A 306 6.16 -6.36 4.19
N TYR A 307 6.41 -6.58 2.89
CA TYR A 307 6.37 -7.91 2.30
C TYR A 307 7.33 -8.88 2.99
N GLU A 308 8.57 -8.44 3.25
CA GLU A 308 9.58 -9.23 3.94
C GLU A 308 9.13 -9.58 5.37
N TYR A 309 8.72 -8.59 6.15
CA TYR A 309 8.24 -8.80 7.52
C TYR A 309 7.11 -9.84 7.57
N ILE A 310 6.07 -9.67 6.75
CA ILE A 310 4.90 -10.57 6.73
C ILE A 310 5.33 -11.98 6.31
N SER A 311 6.19 -12.11 5.29
CA SER A 311 6.70 -13.41 4.83
C SER A 311 7.48 -14.14 5.93
N ARG A 312 8.27 -13.40 6.70
CA ARG A 312 9.10 -13.92 7.78
C ARG A 312 8.30 -14.27 9.05
N CYS A 313 7.04 -13.87 9.17
CA CYS A 313 6.16 -14.31 10.26
C CYS A 313 5.80 -15.80 10.17
N SER A 314 6.01 -16.45 9.02
CA SER A 314 5.74 -17.88 8.86
C SER A 314 6.50 -18.77 9.84
N SER A 315 5.97 -19.98 10.08
CA SER A 315 6.56 -20.98 10.98
C SER A 315 7.94 -21.48 10.56
N ASP A 316 8.34 -21.23 9.31
CA ASP A 316 9.65 -21.61 8.77
C ASP A 316 10.75 -20.58 9.11
N ASP A 317 10.39 -19.41 9.63
CA ASP A 317 11.32 -18.34 10.05
C ASP A 317 11.02 -17.87 11.48
N MET A 318 10.32 -16.73 11.67
CA MET A 318 10.15 -16.16 13.00
C MET A 318 9.03 -16.82 13.82
N ASP A 319 8.10 -17.53 13.16
CA ASP A 319 6.94 -18.19 13.78
C ASP A 319 6.13 -17.22 14.65
N LEU A 320 5.77 -16.07 14.08
CA LEU A 320 5.07 -14.99 14.76
C LEU A 320 3.63 -14.88 14.27
N THR A 321 2.76 -14.37 15.14
CA THR A 321 1.45 -13.90 14.68
C THR A 321 1.69 -12.75 13.70
N ALA A 322 1.28 -12.94 12.45
CA ALA A 322 1.37 -11.92 11.44
C ALA A 322 0.48 -10.71 11.79
N PRO A 323 0.77 -9.52 11.24
CA PRO A 323 -0.17 -8.41 11.29
C PRO A 323 -1.53 -8.80 10.70
N PRO A 324 -2.62 -8.04 11.00
CA PRO A 324 -3.92 -8.30 10.39
C PRO A 324 -3.82 -8.24 8.86
N GLY A 325 -4.69 -8.97 8.16
CA GLY A 325 -4.81 -8.81 6.70
C GLY A 325 -5.42 -7.46 6.34
N ASP A 326 -5.21 -7.00 5.11
CA ASP A 326 -5.71 -5.73 4.59
C ASP A 326 -5.20 -4.49 5.36
N LEU A 327 -3.90 -4.52 5.74
CA LEU A 327 -3.26 -3.36 6.37
C LEU A 327 -3.23 -2.15 5.45
N ARG A 328 -3.57 -0.98 5.99
CA ARG A 328 -3.44 0.32 5.32
C ARG A 328 -2.24 1.10 5.85
N ILE A 329 -1.22 1.25 5.01
CA ILE A 329 0.03 1.94 5.36
C ILE A 329 0.08 3.31 4.67
N TRP A 330 0.30 4.36 5.44
CA TRP A 330 0.42 5.73 4.93
C TRP A 330 1.83 6.27 5.06
N LEU A 331 2.25 7.08 4.10
CA LEU A 331 3.56 7.73 4.13
C LEU A 331 3.38 9.23 4.31
N PHE A 332 4.09 9.82 5.27
CA PHE A 332 4.06 11.25 5.54
C PHE A 332 5.45 11.88 5.37
N ASN A 333 5.62 12.64 4.29
CA ASN A 333 6.91 13.25 3.93
C ASN A 333 7.29 14.46 4.79
N SER A 334 6.33 15.05 5.50
CA SER A 334 6.56 16.19 6.40
C SER A 334 6.82 15.79 7.85
N LEU A 335 6.79 14.49 8.16
CA LEU A 335 6.92 13.96 9.51
C LEU A 335 8.05 12.95 9.61
N SER A 336 8.67 12.89 10.79
CA SER A 336 9.78 11.98 11.07
C SER A 336 9.31 10.77 11.89
N ALA A 337 8.29 10.95 12.72
CA ALA A 337 7.71 9.92 13.56
C ALA A 337 6.79 8.98 12.76
N SER A 338 6.73 7.73 13.20
CA SER A 338 5.85 6.69 12.68
C SER A 338 4.87 6.23 13.77
N SER A 339 3.87 5.44 13.40
CA SER A 339 2.83 5.00 14.33
C SER A 339 2.04 3.81 13.80
N ALA A 340 1.67 2.88 14.66
CA ALA A 340 0.73 1.78 14.40
C ALA A 340 -0.61 2.04 15.11
N VAL A 341 -1.45 2.89 14.53
CA VAL A 341 -2.73 3.30 15.15
C VAL A 341 -3.85 2.27 15.02
N MET A 342 -3.79 1.35 14.05
CA MET A 342 -4.73 0.22 13.86
C MET A 342 -6.23 0.61 13.77
N ILE A 343 -6.54 1.79 13.22
CA ILE A 343 -7.91 2.35 13.24
C ILE A 343 -8.83 1.57 12.30
N HIS A 344 -8.33 1.15 11.13
CA HIS A 344 -9.11 0.34 10.20
C HIS A 344 -9.52 -1.00 10.82
N HIS A 345 -8.69 -1.53 11.71
CA HIS A 345 -8.98 -2.72 12.51
C HIS A 345 -9.72 -2.46 13.84
N GLY A 346 -10.32 -1.27 14.00
CA GLY A 346 -11.26 -0.99 15.08
C GLY A 346 -10.67 -0.33 16.32
N ALA A 347 -9.36 -0.04 16.35
CA ALA A 347 -8.79 0.75 17.43
C ALA A 347 -9.40 2.17 17.44
N ILE A 348 -9.60 2.70 18.65
CA ILE A 348 -9.92 4.10 18.93
C ILE A 348 -11.36 4.56 18.55
N ILE A 349 -12.21 3.71 17.97
CA ILE A 349 -13.55 4.12 17.46
C ILE A 349 -14.54 4.57 18.57
N GLU A 350 -14.34 4.18 19.83
CA GLU A 350 -15.34 4.37 20.91
C GLU A 350 -15.01 5.45 21.97
N ASN A 351 -14.02 6.32 21.79
CA ASN A 351 -13.79 7.38 22.79
C ASN A 351 -14.69 8.62 22.52
N ALA A 352 -15.43 9.06 23.54
CA ALA A 352 -16.27 10.26 23.52
C ALA A 352 -15.46 11.53 23.17
N LEU A 353 -14.18 11.58 23.55
CA LEU A 353 -13.23 12.62 23.13
C LEU A 353 -13.09 12.67 21.60
N ILE A 354 -13.06 11.53 20.93
CA ILE A 354 -12.85 11.50 19.48
C ILE A 354 -14.16 11.83 18.76
N LYS A 355 -15.31 11.35 19.24
CA LYS A 355 -16.62 11.80 18.71
C LYS A 355 -16.88 13.30 18.86
N SER A 356 -16.48 13.94 19.96
CA SER A 356 -16.68 15.38 20.15
C SER A 356 -15.66 16.25 19.43
N TYR A 357 -14.46 15.74 19.16
CA TYR A 357 -13.40 16.48 18.47
C TYR A 357 -13.43 16.31 16.95
N LEU A 358 -13.94 15.17 16.44
CA LEU A 358 -13.91 14.89 15.00
C LEU A 358 -14.96 15.63 14.19
N GLY A 359 -16.03 16.18 14.78
CA GLY A 359 -17.00 17.05 14.10
C GLY A 359 -17.18 16.77 12.60
N VAL A 360 -16.81 17.74 11.76
CA VAL A 360 -16.92 17.72 10.29
C VAL A 360 -15.91 16.76 9.62
N PHE A 361 -14.83 16.37 10.30
CA PHE A 361 -13.80 15.42 9.85
C PHE A 361 -14.11 13.95 10.14
N SER A 362 -15.24 13.67 10.83
CA SER A 362 -15.73 12.31 11.09
C SER A 362 -16.00 11.51 9.81
N MET A 363 -16.25 12.19 8.69
CA MET A 363 -16.34 11.58 7.37
C MET A 363 -14.96 11.10 6.92
N LEU A 364 -13.97 11.99 6.77
CA LEU A 364 -12.62 11.67 6.28
C LEU A 364 -11.94 10.52 7.07
N ILE A 365 -12.05 10.49 8.41
CA ILE A 365 -11.43 9.42 9.20
C ILE A 365 -12.08 8.04 8.97
N ARG A 366 -13.39 7.99 8.67
CA ARG A 366 -14.08 6.74 8.35
C ARG A 366 -13.69 6.17 6.99
N PHE A 367 -13.37 7.03 6.03
CA PHE A 367 -12.94 6.62 4.69
C PHE A 367 -11.54 6.00 4.68
N PHE A 368 -10.69 6.50 5.56
CA PHE A 368 -9.26 6.42 5.35
C PHE A 368 -8.53 5.58 6.39
N ALA A 369 -8.96 5.67 7.66
CA ALA A 369 -8.52 4.90 8.81
C ALA A 369 -7.18 4.15 8.60
N PRO A 370 -6.01 4.78 8.76
CA PRO A 370 -4.75 4.07 8.61
C PRO A 370 -4.63 3.01 9.70
N ASP A 371 -3.89 1.95 9.40
CA ASP A 371 -3.39 1.03 10.41
C ASP A 371 -1.99 1.42 10.84
N ILE A 372 -1.16 1.80 9.87
CA ILE A 372 0.23 2.22 10.07
C ILE A 372 0.47 3.54 9.33
N THR A 373 1.22 4.42 9.96
CA THR A 373 1.76 5.64 9.35
C THR A 373 3.27 5.62 9.46
N ILE A 374 3.98 5.91 8.37
CA ILE A 374 5.44 5.99 8.31
C ILE A 374 5.83 7.43 8.00
N GLY A 375 6.47 8.09 8.96
CA GLY A 375 7.13 9.38 8.73
C GLY A 375 8.37 9.19 7.88
N THR A 376 8.59 10.04 6.88
CA THR A 376 9.71 9.90 5.93
C THR A 376 10.65 11.11 5.85
N LYS A 377 10.34 12.23 6.53
CA LYS A 377 11.06 13.52 6.43
C LYS A 377 12.57 13.41 6.65
N ASP A 378 12.97 12.69 7.69
CA ASP A 378 14.37 12.51 8.08
C ASP A 378 14.94 11.14 7.70
N HIS A 379 14.17 10.32 6.98
CA HIS A 379 14.57 8.99 6.53
C HIS A 379 15.09 9.08 5.10
N GLY A 380 16.42 9.15 4.96
CA GLY A 380 17.05 9.32 3.66
C GLY A 380 17.46 8.00 3.02
N THR A 381 17.64 6.94 3.80
CA THR A 381 18.21 5.66 3.36
C THR A 381 17.19 4.54 3.36
N TYR A 382 17.50 3.45 2.64
CA TYR A 382 16.72 2.21 2.70
C TYR A 382 16.61 1.70 4.13
N ALA A 383 17.73 1.66 4.86
CA ALA A 383 17.80 1.11 6.21
C ALA A 383 16.90 1.86 7.21
N GLU A 384 16.87 3.19 7.16
CA GLU A 384 16.04 4.01 8.05
C GLU A 384 14.52 3.78 7.82
N LEU A 385 14.10 3.70 6.56
CA LEU A 385 12.72 3.37 6.20
C LEU A 385 12.38 1.91 6.52
N TYR A 386 13.31 0.98 6.29
CA TYR A 386 13.15 -0.44 6.64
C TYR A 386 12.95 -0.61 8.14
N ASP A 387 13.83 -0.02 8.95
CA ASP A 387 13.79 -0.11 10.42
C ASP A 387 12.48 0.44 10.96
N SER A 388 12.03 1.61 10.48
CA SER A 388 10.76 2.21 10.90
C SER A 388 9.55 1.35 10.46
N THR A 389 9.57 0.81 9.24
CA THR A 389 8.50 -0.07 8.76
C THR A 389 8.41 -1.35 9.58
N VAL A 390 9.55 -2.00 9.88
CA VAL A 390 9.61 -3.20 10.70
C VAL A 390 9.12 -2.94 12.12
N HIS A 391 9.48 -1.80 12.70
CA HIS A 391 9.03 -1.39 14.02
C HIS A 391 7.50 -1.32 14.10
N GLU A 392 6.86 -0.59 13.18
CA GLU A 392 5.40 -0.46 13.18
C GLU A 392 4.68 -1.78 12.85
N LEU A 393 5.28 -2.64 12.02
CA LEU A 393 4.71 -3.96 11.75
C LEU A 393 4.83 -4.91 12.95
N ALA A 394 5.86 -4.76 13.78
CA ALA A 394 5.96 -5.48 15.04
C ALA A 394 4.86 -5.08 16.02
N HIS A 395 4.49 -3.79 16.06
CA HIS A 395 3.30 -3.34 16.75
C HIS A 395 2.02 -3.97 16.18
N ALA A 396 1.84 -3.97 14.86
CA ALA A 396 0.65 -4.57 14.22
C ALA A 396 0.54 -6.09 14.48
N SER A 397 1.66 -6.82 14.53
CA SER A 397 1.70 -8.23 14.96
C SER A 397 1.28 -8.40 16.42
N HIS A 398 1.71 -7.50 17.31
CA HIS A 398 1.29 -7.52 18.71
C HIS A 398 -0.19 -7.16 18.86
N PHE A 399 -0.69 -6.19 18.09
CA PHE A 399 -2.13 -5.88 18.02
C PHE A 399 -2.97 -7.12 17.69
N SER A 400 -2.54 -7.94 16.73
CA SER A 400 -3.24 -9.18 16.37
C SER A 400 -3.33 -10.19 17.52
N GLN A 401 -2.42 -10.13 18.49
CA GLN A 401 -2.39 -11.00 19.66
C GLN A 401 -3.14 -10.40 20.86
N ALA A 402 -2.88 -9.13 21.16
CA ALA A 402 -3.39 -8.44 22.34
C ALA A 402 -4.80 -7.85 22.15
N GLY A 403 -5.20 -7.60 20.91
CA GLY A 403 -6.51 -7.11 20.55
C GLY A 403 -6.76 -5.62 20.83
N THR A 404 -7.93 -5.16 20.39
CA THR A 404 -8.32 -3.75 20.36
C THR A 404 -8.32 -3.07 21.73
N ASP A 405 -8.76 -3.75 22.78
CA ASP A 405 -8.86 -3.17 24.13
C ASP A 405 -7.48 -2.83 24.72
N TYR A 406 -6.50 -3.72 24.52
CA TYR A 406 -5.12 -3.47 24.90
C TYR A 406 -4.59 -2.26 24.12
N TRP A 407 -4.79 -2.26 22.80
CA TRP A 407 -4.26 -1.24 21.92
C TRP A 407 -4.85 0.15 22.17
N ASN A 408 -6.14 0.22 22.51
CA ASN A 408 -6.77 1.46 22.91
C ASN A 408 -6.10 2.10 24.13
N ARG A 409 -5.70 1.29 25.12
CA ARG A 409 -4.98 1.79 26.32
C ARG A 409 -3.55 2.20 25.99
N TYR A 410 -2.87 1.41 25.16
CA TYR A 410 -1.55 1.72 24.62
C TYR A 410 -1.53 3.10 23.96
N ILE A 411 -2.44 3.34 23.02
CA ILE A 411 -2.47 4.60 22.28
C ILE A 411 -2.87 5.77 23.20
N MET A 412 -3.88 5.58 24.06
CA MET A 412 -4.28 6.64 24.99
C MET A 412 -3.14 7.05 25.93
N TYR A 413 -2.32 6.11 26.41
CA TYR A 413 -1.14 6.43 27.21
C TYR A 413 -0.13 7.31 26.46
N ILE A 414 0.20 6.95 25.22
CA ILE A 414 1.16 7.70 24.41
C ILE A 414 0.64 9.12 24.15
N LEU A 415 -0.67 9.23 23.88
CA LEU A 415 -1.34 10.51 23.72
C LEU A 415 -1.27 11.36 24.99
N GLU A 416 -1.69 10.82 26.13
CA GLU A 416 -1.66 11.52 27.42
C GLU A 416 -0.23 11.99 27.75
N SER A 417 0.75 11.11 27.58
CA SER A 417 2.18 11.43 27.78
C SER A 417 2.62 12.61 26.90
N PHE A 418 2.29 12.59 25.61
CA PHE A 418 2.67 13.65 24.68
C PHE A 418 2.02 15.00 25.05
N VAL A 419 0.74 14.99 25.42
CA VAL A 419 0.00 16.19 25.80
C VAL A 419 0.54 16.80 27.09
N GLU A 420 0.79 15.98 28.11
CA GLU A 420 1.18 16.45 29.44
C GLU A 420 2.63 16.95 29.50
N THR A 421 3.53 16.33 28.74
CA THR A 421 4.95 16.69 28.68
C THR A 421 5.27 17.79 27.66
N GLY A 422 4.32 18.10 26.77
CA GLY A 422 4.49 19.12 25.73
C GLY A 422 5.36 18.67 24.56
N GLY A 423 5.38 17.36 24.25
CA GLY A 423 6.05 16.82 23.07
C GLY A 423 6.90 15.57 23.29
N GLU A 424 7.02 15.06 24.52
CA GLU A 424 7.76 13.81 24.80
C GLU A 424 6.83 12.59 24.67
N THR A 425 7.27 11.62 23.88
CA THR A 425 6.60 10.33 23.73
C THR A 425 7.06 9.38 24.84
N TYR A 426 6.17 8.49 25.28
CA TYR A 426 6.42 7.40 26.25
C TYR A 426 6.51 7.75 27.74
N GLY A 427 6.30 9.00 28.15
CA GLY A 427 6.22 9.38 29.57
C GLY A 427 7.44 8.95 30.39
N THR A 428 7.25 8.78 31.71
CA THR A 428 8.31 8.40 32.66
C THR A 428 8.27 6.94 33.08
N GLY A 429 7.16 6.23 32.78
CA GLY A 429 6.95 4.84 33.16
C GLY A 429 6.22 4.65 34.49
N ASP A 430 5.97 5.73 35.22
CA ASP A 430 5.29 5.74 36.52
C ASP A 430 3.79 6.05 36.40
N GLU A 431 3.31 6.46 35.23
CA GLU A 431 1.93 6.87 35.03
C GLU A 431 0.97 5.69 34.77
N ASP A 432 -0.33 5.93 34.96
CA ASP A 432 -1.35 4.93 34.70
C ASP A 432 -1.27 4.45 33.23
N ASN A 433 -1.39 3.13 33.03
CA ASN A 433 -1.25 2.45 31.74
C ASN A 433 0.14 2.47 31.09
N ALA A 434 1.18 2.98 31.77
CA ALA A 434 2.55 2.94 31.23
C ALA A 434 3.00 1.53 30.83
N GLY A 435 2.62 0.51 31.61
CA GLY A 435 2.97 -0.88 31.30
C GLY A 435 2.45 -1.39 29.94
N TYR A 436 1.34 -0.85 29.41
CA TYR A 436 0.89 -1.20 28.04
C TYR A 436 1.92 -0.75 27.01
N CYS A 437 2.38 0.50 27.15
CA CYS A 437 3.45 1.08 26.34
C CYS A 437 4.76 0.32 26.53
N GLU A 438 5.11 -0.02 27.76
CA GLU A 438 6.32 -0.79 28.11
C GLU A 438 6.42 -2.06 27.26
N ILE A 439 5.39 -2.91 27.32
CA ILE A 439 5.39 -4.21 26.63
C ILE A 439 5.35 -4.02 25.11
N GLY A 440 4.56 -3.07 24.61
CA GLY A 440 4.46 -2.80 23.17
C GLY A 440 5.78 -2.33 22.56
N GLU A 441 6.42 -1.35 23.17
CA GLU A 441 7.69 -0.77 22.71
C GLU A 441 8.87 -1.71 22.92
N MET A 442 8.89 -2.48 24.02
CA MET A 442 9.87 -3.56 24.21
C MET A 442 9.87 -4.52 23.02
N TRP A 443 8.68 -4.92 22.55
CA TRP A 443 8.52 -5.86 21.45
C TRP A 443 8.94 -5.26 20.11
N ALA A 444 8.48 -4.06 19.80
CA ALA A 444 8.77 -3.42 18.52
C ALA A 444 10.27 -3.13 18.33
N TYR A 445 10.92 -2.51 19.32
CA TYR A 445 12.36 -2.24 19.25
C TYR A 445 13.23 -3.51 19.24
N TYR A 446 12.78 -4.57 19.91
CA TYR A 446 13.45 -5.87 19.87
C TYR A 446 13.41 -6.47 18.46
N ILE A 447 12.23 -6.55 17.85
CA ILE A 447 12.07 -7.10 16.49
C ILE A 447 12.81 -6.25 15.46
N GLU A 448 12.69 -4.92 15.53
CA GLU A 448 13.44 -3.98 14.70
C GLU A 448 14.95 -4.26 14.75
N SER A 449 15.51 -4.32 15.97
CA SER A 449 16.94 -4.51 16.19
C SER A 449 17.43 -5.87 15.66
N MET A 450 16.62 -6.92 15.83
CA MET A 450 16.97 -8.27 15.37
C MET A 450 16.88 -8.40 13.85
N MET A 451 15.81 -7.90 13.23
CA MET A 451 15.67 -7.93 11.77
C MET A 451 16.71 -7.06 11.06
N HIS A 452 17.05 -5.89 11.62
CA HIS A 452 18.15 -5.07 11.13
C HIS A 452 19.47 -5.85 11.11
N LYS A 453 19.82 -6.50 12.25
CA LYS A 453 21.04 -7.30 12.36
C LYS A 453 21.05 -8.48 11.39
N GLU A 454 19.92 -9.12 11.16
CA GLU A 454 19.81 -10.23 10.21
C GLU A 454 20.01 -9.78 8.76
N ARG A 455 19.47 -8.61 8.43
CA ARG A 455 19.58 -8.02 7.09
C ARG A 455 20.96 -7.46 6.80
N TYR A 456 21.50 -6.65 7.70
CA TYR A 456 22.72 -5.87 7.50
C TYR A 456 23.98 -6.47 8.15
N GLY A 457 23.81 -7.50 9.00
CA GLY A 457 24.89 -8.10 9.76
C GLY A 457 25.38 -7.21 10.92
N GLY A 458 26.60 -7.48 11.39
CA GLY A 458 27.24 -6.66 12.42
C GLY A 458 26.71 -6.87 13.84
N GLN A 459 26.83 -5.83 14.67
CA GLN A 459 26.31 -5.83 16.04
C GLN A 459 24.81 -5.53 16.02
N VAL A 460 24.07 -6.10 16.96
CA VAL A 460 22.66 -5.75 17.17
C VAL A 460 22.58 -4.25 17.51
N PRO A 461 21.80 -3.45 16.76
CA PRO A 461 21.59 -2.05 17.08
C PRO A 461 21.06 -1.85 18.50
N ALA A 462 21.34 -0.68 19.06
CA ALA A 462 20.90 -0.32 20.40
C ALA A 462 19.57 0.45 20.38
N TYR A 463 18.67 0.11 19.45
CA TYR A 463 17.39 0.80 19.31
C TYR A 463 16.52 0.63 20.55
N GLY A 464 15.88 1.71 20.96
CA GLY A 464 15.03 1.77 22.16
C GLY A 464 15.75 1.62 23.50
N THR A 465 17.07 1.37 23.51
CA THR A 465 17.80 1.00 24.74
C THR A 465 17.97 2.12 25.76
N SER A 466 17.75 3.37 25.35
CA SER A 466 17.78 4.56 26.19
C SER A 466 16.48 4.81 26.96
N PHE A 467 15.39 4.14 26.58
CA PHE A 467 14.09 4.31 27.24
C PHE A 467 13.94 3.37 28.45
N TRP A 468 13.00 3.72 29.32
CA TRP A 468 12.76 3.04 30.59
C TRP A 468 12.13 1.64 30.44
N PHE A 469 11.64 1.27 29.25
CA PHE A 469 10.99 -0.02 29.02
C PHE A 469 11.96 -1.19 28.74
N TYR A 470 13.23 -0.92 28.42
CA TYR A 470 14.29 -1.93 28.29
C TYR A 470 14.02 -3.10 27.29
N PRO A 471 13.99 -2.85 25.96
CA PRO A 471 13.80 -3.90 24.96
C PRO A 471 14.90 -4.98 24.96
N GLN A 472 16.04 -4.71 25.60
CA GLN A 472 17.15 -5.65 25.77
C GLN A 472 16.74 -6.92 26.54
N ILE A 473 15.67 -6.88 27.32
CA ILE A 473 15.14 -8.06 28.02
C ILE A 473 14.80 -9.14 27.00
N PHE A 474 14.02 -8.85 25.96
CA PHE A 474 13.65 -9.84 24.94
C PHE A 474 14.86 -10.38 24.18
N ARG A 475 15.80 -9.50 23.81
CA ARG A 475 17.07 -9.91 23.22
C ARG A 475 17.82 -10.90 24.11
N TYR A 476 17.93 -10.65 25.41
CA TYR A 476 18.64 -11.54 26.32
C TYR A 476 17.89 -12.83 26.63
N LEU A 477 16.56 -12.85 26.51
CA LEU A 477 15.80 -14.10 26.53
C LEU A 477 16.14 -14.93 25.29
N GLU A 478 16.20 -14.30 24.11
CA GLU A 478 16.56 -14.97 22.85
C GLU A 478 17.99 -15.51 22.86
N ASP A 479 18.97 -14.67 23.20
CA ASP A 479 20.38 -15.03 23.32
C ASP A 479 20.60 -16.20 24.32
N ARG A 480 19.66 -16.42 25.25
CA ARG A 480 19.71 -17.47 26.27
C ARG A 480 18.75 -18.64 26.01
N GLY A 481 18.17 -18.72 24.82
CA GLY A 481 17.52 -19.91 24.30
C GLY A 481 16.00 -19.96 24.43
N LEU A 482 15.32 -18.82 24.53
CA LEU A 482 13.91 -18.71 24.14
C LEU A 482 13.86 -18.30 22.67
N SER A 483 12.98 -18.90 21.87
CA SER A 483 12.76 -18.42 20.50
C SER A 483 11.88 -17.15 20.49
N ARG A 484 11.85 -16.46 19.34
CA ARG A 484 10.93 -15.33 19.11
C ARG A 484 9.47 -15.71 19.32
N SER A 485 9.03 -16.86 18.79
CA SER A 485 7.65 -17.33 18.99
C SER A 485 7.35 -17.57 20.46
N GLN A 486 8.28 -18.16 21.20
CA GLN A 486 8.11 -18.35 22.65
C GLN A 486 8.01 -17.04 23.44
N ILE A 487 8.72 -16.00 23.02
CA ILE A 487 8.56 -14.67 23.63
C ILE A 487 7.19 -14.09 23.25
N SER A 488 6.79 -14.23 21.98
CA SER A 488 5.52 -13.74 21.45
C SER A 488 4.31 -14.41 22.12
N ASP A 489 4.36 -15.72 22.41
CA ASP A 489 3.31 -16.48 23.12
C ASP A 489 2.90 -15.82 24.46
N ALA A 490 3.83 -15.09 25.09
CA ALA A 490 3.56 -14.38 26.33
C ALA A 490 2.87 -13.01 26.15
N LEU A 491 2.83 -12.45 24.95
CA LEU A 491 2.28 -11.12 24.64
C LEU A 491 0.76 -11.16 24.44
N GLN A 492 0.05 -11.49 25.52
CA GLN A 492 -1.39 -11.68 25.55
C GLN A 492 -2.12 -10.44 26.11
N PRO A 493 -3.45 -10.30 25.90
CA PRO A 493 -4.20 -9.09 26.29
C PRO A 493 -4.11 -8.70 27.77
N ASP A 494 -3.78 -9.65 28.66
CA ASP A 494 -3.65 -9.45 30.09
C ASP A 494 -2.21 -9.17 30.56
N VAL A 495 -1.22 -9.22 29.66
CA VAL A 495 0.18 -8.93 29.96
C VAL A 495 0.45 -7.44 29.77
N ILE A 496 0.17 -6.69 30.82
CA ILE A 496 0.06 -5.22 30.77
C ILE A 496 1.20 -4.49 31.49
N ASP A 497 2.19 -5.23 31.97
CA ASP A 497 3.43 -4.71 32.55
C ASP A 497 4.51 -5.80 32.57
N ARG A 498 5.75 -5.39 32.83
CA ARG A 498 6.91 -6.28 32.84
C ARG A 498 6.89 -7.34 33.95
N ASP A 499 6.24 -7.11 35.09
CA ASP A 499 6.15 -8.11 36.17
C ASP A 499 5.16 -9.23 35.81
N ILE A 500 4.05 -8.89 35.16
CA ILE A 500 3.09 -9.84 34.59
C ILE A 500 3.76 -10.61 33.44
N LEU A 501 4.47 -9.93 32.53
CA LEU A 501 5.22 -10.57 31.44
C LEU A 501 6.20 -11.62 31.98
N ARG A 502 7.01 -11.27 32.99
CA ARG A 502 7.92 -12.20 33.64
C ARG A 502 7.17 -13.42 34.17
N SER A 503 6.05 -13.19 34.84
CA SER A 503 5.25 -14.25 35.46
C SER A 503 4.67 -15.18 34.39
N ARG A 504 4.14 -14.63 33.30
CA ARG A 504 3.61 -15.39 32.15
C ARG A 504 4.69 -16.22 31.46
N LEU A 505 5.88 -15.67 31.23
CA LEU A 505 7.00 -16.42 30.64
C LEU A 505 7.44 -17.59 31.54
N VAL A 506 7.46 -17.41 32.86
CA VAL A 506 7.78 -18.48 33.81
C VAL A 506 6.69 -19.56 33.83
N GLU A 507 5.43 -19.17 33.68
CA GLU A 507 4.29 -20.09 33.59
C GLU A 507 4.33 -20.93 32.32
N LEU A 508 4.58 -20.31 31.16
CA LEU A 508 4.67 -20.99 29.86
C LEU A 508 5.90 -21.89 29.77
N TYR A 509 7.04 -21.46 30.34
CA TYR A 509 8.31 -22.15 30.23
C TYR A 509 8.98 -22.39 31.62
N PRO A 510 8.39 -23.26 32.47
CA PRO A 510 8.88 -23.48 33.83
C PRO A 510 10.32 -24.00 33.87
N ASP A 511 10.73 -24.79 32.88
CA ASP A 511 12.10 -25.30 32.74
C ASP A 511 13.14 -24.20 32.44
N ARG A 512 12.69 -22.98 32.10
CA ARG A 512 13.51 -21.80 31.84
C ARG A 512 13.43 -20.76 32.95
N LYS A 513 12.70 -21.02 34.04
CA LYS A 513 12.44 -20.07 35.13
C LYS A 513 13.68 -19.32 35.62
N ILE A 514 14.73 -20.04 36.03
CA ILE A 514 15.95 -19.43 36.59
C ILE A 514 16.59 -18.46 35.58
N MET A 515 16.58 -18.84 34.30
CA MET A 515 17.13 -18.01 33.22
C MET A 515 16.30 -16.74 33.05
N ILE A 516 14.97 -16.88 32.96
CA ILE A 516 14.02 -15.76 32.81
C ILE A 516 14.18 -14.78 33.98
N GLU A 517 14.09 -15.26 35.22
CA GLU A 517 14.23 -14.42 36.42
C GLU A 517 15.57 -13.66 36.44
N GLN A 518 16.67 -14.31 36.05
CA GLN A 518 17.99 -13.66 35.96
C GLN A 518 18.04 -12.54 34.91
N VAL A 519 17.34 -12.67 33.78
CA VAL A 519 17.30 -11.60 32.77
C VAL A 519 16.54 -10.40 33.32
N PHE A 520 15.33 -10.60 33.85
CA PHE A 520 14.50 -9.51 34.38
C PHE A 520 15.13 -8.83 35.60
N ASN A 521 15.82 -9.58 36.47
CA ASN A 521 16.47 -9.02 37.65
C ASN A 521 17.59 -8.00 37.33
N ARG A 522 18.13 -7.99 36.11
CA ARG A 522 19.13 -6.98 35.68
C ARG A 522 18.52 -5.60 35.44
N TYR A 523 17.20 -5.51 35.34
CA TYR A 523 16.48 -4.31 34.90
C TYR A 523 15.45 -3.83 35.92
N ARG A 524 15.45 -4.34 37.16
CA ARG A 524 14.56 -3.82 38.20
C ARG A 524 14.94 -2.38 38.55
N HIS A 525 13.94 -1.52 38.70
CA HIS A 525 14.13 -0.24 39.39
C HIS A 525 14.42 -0.55 40.87
N ASP A 526 15.44 0.11 41.42
CA ASP A 526 15.78 0.05 42.86
C ASP A 526 14.73 0.77 43.72
#